data_AF-A0A1L8E553-F1
#
_entry.id   AF-A0A1L8E553-F1
#
_cell.length_a   1.000
_cell.length_b   1.000
_cell.length_c   1.000
_cell.angle_alpha   90.00
_cell.angle_beta   90.00
_cell.angle_gamma   90.00
#
_symmetry.space_group_name_H-M   'P 1'
#
loop_
_entity.id
_entity.type
_entity.pdbx_description
1 polymer ?
#
loop_
_entity_poly.entity_id
_entity_poly.type
_entity_poly.pdbx_seq_one_letter_code
_entity_poly.pdbx_strand_id
1 'polypeptide(L)'
;MDILTVDQHEVMKEFQRLEIRETFTEIDKNNYGFIELKDLREALDQVGFKLPGYKIREMVNEYSQKQEIKSKDKLSYDEFESLCMDLKAKDVGSKFKTVVSKKENLETLGGMSSISAEGTTHSVRLEEQLAFSDWINSNLGHDPDLRHLLPIDQEGKALYLKIKDGILLCKIINHSCPDTIDERAINKKNLTVYTEFENLTLGLVSAQAIGCNIVNIDAHDLAKGKPHLVLGLLWQIIRIGLFSQITLDHCPGLVALVNEGENLEDLMKLSPEAILLRWVNYHLERAGVQRRCTNFQSDIADSEVYTYLLKQIAPNTAGVTLEALRESDHTQRAEVMLQQAAKLNCRSFVTPQDVVGGVYKLNLAFVANLFNNHPGLDEPEQIEGLESIEETREEKTYRNWMNSMGVAPHVNWLYSDLADGLVIFQLCDIIQPGIVNWKRVHKKFATLTKFMEKLENCNYAVELGKQLKFSLVGIAGQDISDGNATLTLALIWQLMRAYTLSILSRLANTGNPIIEREIVQWVNQKLEGAGKSSSLRNFQDSKISDGIIVIDLIDAIKRGSINYDLVRRGGAEEDNLANAKYAISMARKIGARVYALPEDITEVKPKMVMTVFACLMAMDYIPNMDSVETNSH
;
A
#
# COMPACT_ATOMS: atom_id res chain seq x y z
N MET A 1 -0.69 -4.98 34.56
CA MET A 1 0.66 -5.42 34.98
C MET A 1 1.56 -5.01 33.84
N ASP A 2 2.21 -3.87 34.02
CA ASP A 2 2.92 -3.14 32.96
C ASP A 2 4.18 -3.86 32.51
N ILE A 3 4.38 -3.98 31.19
CA ILE A 3 5.65 -4.39 30.58
C ILE A 3 6.03 -3.34 29.52
N LEU A 4 6.79 -2.35 29.98
CA LEU A 4 7.88 -1.60 29.34
C LEU A 4 7.94 -1.56 27.80
N THR A 5 7.52 -0.43 27.23
CA THR A 5 8.00 0.11 25.94
C THR A 5 9.43 0.65 26.12
N VAL A 6 10.43 -0.04 25.59
CA VAL A 6 11.81 0.45 25.51
C VAL A 6 11.96 1.26 24.21
N ASP A 7 12.46 2.50 24.32
CA ASP A 7 12.68 3.42 23.21
C ASP A 7 13.75 2.87 22.23
N GLN A 8 13.31 2.39 21.07
CA GLN A 8 14.14 1.73 20.05
C GLN A 8 15.21 2.66 19.46
N HIS A 9 15.04 3.98 19.58
CA HIS A 9 15.97 4.97 19.06
C HIS A 9 17.20 5.16 20.00
N GLU A 10 17.02 4.91 21.30
CA GLU A 10 18.09 4.99 22.29
C GLU A 10 19.04 3.79 22.13
N VAL A 11 18.48 2.60 21.90
CA VAL A 11 19.23 1.34 21.72
C VAL A 11 20.14 1.36 20.48
N MET A 12 19.71 1.96 19.36
CA MET A 12 20.51 2.01 18.12
C MET A 12 21.67 3.03 18.20
N LYS A 13 21.47 4.15 18.89
CA LYS A 13 22.56 5.09 19.20
C LYS A 13 23.56 4.46 20.17
N GLU A 14 23.07 3.68 21.13
CA GLU A 14 23.90 2.99 22.10
C GLU A 14 24.77 1.91 21.45
N PHE A 15 24.25 1.15 20.47
CA PHE A 15 25.02 0.17 19.70
C PHE A 15 26.13 0.78 18.83
N GLN A 16 25.86 1.93 18.20
CA GLN A 16 26.86 2.64 17.39
C GLN A 16 27.95 3.28 18.27
N ARG A 17 27.56 3.82 19.43
CA ARG A 17 28.50 4.28 20.45
C ARG A 17 29.34 3.14 20.98
N LEU A 18 28.76 1.95 21.16
CA LEU A 18 29.48 0.75 21.54
C LEU A 18 30.55 0.37 20.50
N GLU A 19 30.23 0.37 19.20
CA GLU A 19 31.20 0.05 18.13
C GLU A 19 32.35 1.07 18.03
N ILE A 20 32.03 2.38 18.13
CA ILE A 20 33.06 3.45 18.16
C ILE A 20 33.92 3.33 19.43
N ARG A 21 33.32 2.98 20.57
CA ARG A 21 34.01 2.83 21.86
C ARG A 21 34.90 1.60 21.93
N GLU A 22 34.45 0.46 21.39
CA GLU A 22 35.27 -0.75 21.26
C GLU A 22 36.50 -0.44 20.40
N THR A 23 36.30 0.19 19.24
CA THR A 23 37.39 0.58 18.34
C THR A 23 38.36 1.59 18.97
N PHE A 24 37.84 2.61 19.67
CA PHE A 24 38.68 3.57 20.40
C PHE A 24 39.57 2.88 21.45
N THR A 25 39.02 1.87 22.15
CA THR A 25 39.74 1.10 23.18
C THR A 25 40.81 0.20 22.57
N GLU A 26 40.59 -0.35 21.38
CA GLU A 26 41.59 -1.14 20.65
C GLU A 26 42.78 -0.31 20.14
N ILE A 27 42.54 0.96 19.81
CA ILE A 27 43.54 1.90 19.31
C ILE A 27 44.33 2.53 20.47
N ASP A 28 43.67 2.86 21.59
CA ASP A 28 44.30 3.35 22.83
C ASP A 28 44.93 2.21 23.64
N LYS A 29 45.92 1.51 23.06
CA LYS A 29 46.58 0.33 23.65
C LYS A 29 47.26 0.59 25.00
N ASN A 30 47.47 1.85 25.37
CA ASN A 30 48.11 2.25 26.63
C ASN A 30 47.10 2.77 27.68
N ASN A 31 45.80 2.80 27.36
CA ASN A 31 44.70 3.21 28.23
C ASN A 31 44.83 4.64 28.80
N TYR A 32 45.31 5.58 27.96
CA TYR A 32 45.49 6.98 28.35
C TYR A 32 44.25 7.85 28.11
N GLY A 33 43.23 7.34 27.42
CA GLY A 33 41.98 8.03 27.08
C GLY A 33 42.05 8.93 25.84
N PHE A 34 43.09 8.78 24.99
CA PHE A 34 43.31 9.65 23.84
C PHE A 34 43.86 8.91 22.60
N ILE A 35 43.49 9.37 21.41
CA ILE A 35 44.10 8.99 20.13
C ILE A 35 45.09 10.07 19.70
N GLU A 36 46.34 9.71 19.37
CA GLU A 36 47.28 10.69 18.82
C GLU A 36 46.90 11.07 17.38
N LEU A 37 46.98 12.36 17.04
CA LEU A 37 46.56 12.86 15.70
C LEU A 37 47.30 12.18 14.53
N LYS A 38 48.54 11.69 14.78
CA LYS A 38 49.32 10.93 13.79
C LYS A 38 48.66 9.59 13.42
N ASP A 39 47.87 9.02 14.33
CA ASP A 39 47.22 7.71 14.21
C ASP A 39 45.74 7.85 13.79
N LEU A 40 45.24 9.09 13.62
CA LEU A 40 43.87 9.39 13.21
C LEU A 40 43.45 8.67 11.92
N ARG A 41 44.39 8.47 10.99
CA ARG A 41 44.12 7.72 9.76
C ARG A 41 43.74 6.28 10.03
N GLU A 42 44.54 5.59 10.83
CA GLU A 42 44.31 4.19 11.18
C GLU A 42 43.02 4.05 11.98
N ALA A 43 42.77 5.00 12.89
CA ALA A 43 41.53 5.06 13.66
C ALA A 43 40.28 5.18 12.79
N LEU A 44 40.29 6.10 11.82
CA LEU A 44 39.19 6.29 10.88
C LEU A 44 39.01 5.10 9.94
N ASP A 45 40.10 4.47 9.48
CA ASP A 45 40.04 3.28 8.62
C ASP A 45 39.39 2.09 9.36
N GLN A 46 39.64 1.93 10.67
CA GLN A 46 39.07 0.84 11.48
C GLN A 46 37.57 1.02 11.75
N VAL A 47 37.08 2.26 11.94
CA VAL A 47 35.64 2.55 12.02
C VAL A 47 34.95 2.66 10.65
N GLY A 48 35.64 2.31 9.57
CA GLY A 48 35.07 2.19 8.21
C GLY A 48 35.18 3.43 7.31
N PHE A 49 35.89 4.50 7.72
CA PHE A 49 36.07 5.73 6.96
C PHE A 49 37.43 5.78 6.22
N LYS A 50 37.45 5.33 4.97
CA LYS A 50 38.63 5.40 4.10
C LYS A 50 38.76 6.75 3.39
N LEU A 51 39.50 7.68 3.99
CA LEU A 51 39.68 9.04 3.46
C LEU A 51 41.02 9.24 2.70
N PRO A 52 41.04 10.06 1.63
CA PRO A 52 42.28 10.45 0.98
C PRO A 52 43.22 11.21 1.93
N GLY A 53 44.53 10.94 1.84
CA GLY A 53 45.51 11.47 2.80
C GLY A 53 45.68 13.00 2.82
N TYR A 54 45.12 13.75 1.87
CA TYR A 54 45.08 15.22 1.96
C TYR A 54 43.95 15.69 2.91
N LYS A 55 42.78 15.03 2.91
CA LYS A 55 41.68 15.34 3.83
C LYS A 55 42.04 15.04 5.28
N ILE A 56 42.74 13.92 5.51
CA ILE A 56 43.23 13.58 6.85
C ILE A 56 44.20 14.67 7.34
N ARG A 57 45.08 15.19 6.48
CA ARG A 57 45.98 16.31 6.83
C ARG A 57 45.22 17.61 7.13
N GLU A 58 44.16 17.92 6.40
CA GLU A 58 43.28 19.07 6.70
C GLU A 58 42.63 18.91 8.08
N MET A 59 42.10 17.72 8.39
CA MET A 59 41.46 17.42 9.67
C MET A 59 42.46 17.49 10.83
N VAL A 60 43.67 16.93 10.66
CA VAL A 60 44.75 17.06 11.66
C VAL A 60 45.08 18.53 11.91
N ASN A 61 45.23 19.34 10.86
CA ASN A 61 45.53 20.77 10.99
C ASN A 61 44.39 21.54 11.69
N GLU A 62 43.14 21.21 11.38
CA GLU A 62 41.97 21.85 11.97
C GLU A 62 41.87 21.57 13.48
N TYR A 63 42.09 20.32 13.90
CA TYR A 63 42.07 19.94 15.31
C TYR A 63 43.30 20.48 16.06
N SER A 64 44.51 20.44 15.48
CA SER A 64 45.71 21.04 16.10
C SER A 64 45.59 22.56 16.29
N GLN A 65 44.79 23.27 15.49
CA GLN A 65 44.55 24.72 15.62
C GLN A 65 43.49 25.06 16.67
N LYS A 66 42.58 24.13 16.99
CA LYS A 66 41.45 24.34 17.91
C LYS A 66 41.76 23.97 19.36
N GLN A 67 42.90 23.34 19.65
CA GLN A 67 43.23 22.77 20.96
C GLN A 67 44.07 23.68 21.88
N GLU A 68 43.84 23.59 23.20
CA GLU A 68 44.68 24.21 24.24
C GLU A 68 46.05 23.50 24.39
N ILE A 69 47.05 24.19 24.93
CA ILE A 69 48.46 23.73 25.03
C ILE A 69 48.61 22.35 25.70
N LYS A 70 47.67 21.95 26.58
CA LYS A 70 47.72 20.69 27.33
C LYS A 70 47.17 19.47 26.58
N SER A 71 46.37 19.65 25.52
CA SER A 71 45.77 18.56 24.70
C SER A 71 46.34 18.51 23.27
N LYS A 72 47.40 19.28 23.01
CA LYS A 72 48.00 19.42 21.69
C LYS A 72 48.37 18.07 21.08
N ASP A 73 47.87 17.83 19.87
CA ASP A 73 48.12 16.66 19.03
C ASP A 73 47.46 15.34 19.50
N LYS A 74 46.40 15.43 20.31
CA LYS A 74 45.63 14.28 20.82
C LYS A 74 44.12 14.54 20.72
N LEU A 75 43.32 13.53 20.35
CA LEU A 75 41.85 13.56 20.41
C LEU A 75 41.34 12.77 21.60
N SER A 76 40.38 13.34 22.33
CA SER A 76 39.59 12.58 23.31
C SER A 76 38.57 11.65 22.61
N TYR A 77 37.99 10.72 23.37
CA TYR A 77 36.90 9.89 22.89
C TYR A 77 35.71 10.72 22.37
N ASP A 78 35.29 11.74 23.11
CA ASP A 78 34.15 12.59 22.72
C ASP A 78 34.41 13.35 21.41
N GLU A 79 35.65 13.83 21.23
CA GLU A 79 36.07 14.50 19.99
C GLU A 79 36.11 13.54 18.79
N PHE A 80 36.55 12.30 19.01
CA PHE A 80 36.61 11.27 17.98
C PHE A 80 35.21 10.73 17.62
N GLU A 81 34.33 10.54 18.59
CA GLU A 81 32.93 10.15 18.37
C GLU A 81 32.21 11.20 17.50
N SER A 82 32.32 12.48 17.88
CA SER A 82 31.72 13.59 17.12
C SER A 82 32.25 13.64 15.68
N LEU A 83 33.56 13.41 15.48
CA LEU A 83 34.18 13.40 14.16
C LEU A 83 33.63 12.27 13.27
N CYS A 84 33.46 11.07 13.83
CA CYS A 84 32.93 9.91 13.12
C CYS A 84 31.46 10.13 12.72
N MET A 85 30.67 10.75 13.60
CA MET A 85 29.27 11.10 13.29
C MET A 85 29.17 12.12 12.16
N ASP A 86 30.02 13.14 12.16
CA ASP A 86 30.05 14.19 11.12
C ASP A 86 30.51 13.67 9.75
N LEU A 87 31.51 12.78 9.72
CA LEU A 87 31.97 12.15 8.48
C LEU A 87 30.89 11.29 7.84
N LYS A 88 30.10 10.56 8.64
CA LYS A 88 28.98 9.75 8.17
C LYS A 88 27.90 10.61 7.52
N ALA A 89 27.56 11.75 8.13
CA ALA A 89 26.60 12.70 7.57
C ALA A 89 27.06 13.28 6.21
N LYS A 90 28.36 13.56 6.07
CA LYS A 90 28.94 14.14 4.83
C LYS A 90 29.20 13.12 3.72
N ASP A 91 29.53 11.86 4.05
CA ASP A 91 29.82 10.81 3.05
C ASP A 91 28.56 10.43 2.26
N VAL A 92 27.39 10.41 2.93
CA VAL A 92 26.06 10.24 2.30
C VAL A 92 25.80 11.34 1.25
N GLY A 93 26.10 12.60 1.57
CA GLY A 93 25.88 13.73 0.66
C GLY A 93 26.84 13.79 -0.53
N SER A 94 28.09 13.37 -0.36
CA SER A 94 29.12 13.54 -1.41
C SER A 94 29.07 12.47 -2.51
N LYS A 95 28.79 11.21 -2.15
CA LYS A 95 28.67 10.10 -3.12
C LYS A 95 27.42 10.24 -4.00
N PHE A 96 26.36 10.85 -3.46
CA PHE A 96 25.12 11.17 -4.18
C PHE A 96 25.35 12.15 -5.34
N LYS A 97 26.20 13.17 -5.15
CA LYS A 97 26.50 14.18 -6.18
C LYS A 97 27.14 13.59 -7.44
N THR A 98 27.88 12.48 -7.31
CA THR A 98 28.54 11.79 -8.44
C THR A 98 27.58 10.89 -9.21
N VAL A 99 26.52 10.38 -8.58
CA VAL A 99 25.50 9.55 -9.24
C VAL A 99 24.49 10.45 -9.99
N VAL A 100 24.10 11.57 -9.39
CA VAL A 100 23.14 12.54 -9.97
C VAL A 100 23.70 13.29 -11.20
N SER A 101 25.02 13.30 -11.42
CA SER A 101 25.64 14.00 -12.55
C SER A 101 25.64 13.21 -13.87
N LYS A 102 25.27 11.92 -13.87
CA LYS A 102 24.98 11.18 -15.12
C LYS A 102 23.51 11.33 -15.48
N LYS A 103 23.19 12.30 -16.35
CA LYS A 103 21.86 12.48 -16.96
C LYS A 103 21.51 11.29 -17.88
N GLU A 104 20.82 10.29 -17.34
CA GLU A 104 20.01 9.31 -18.09
C GLU A 104 18.80 8.89 -17.23
N ASN A 105 17.87 9.81 -16.95
CA ASN A 105 16.74 9.59 -16.00
C ASN A 105 15.55 8.80 -16.61
N LEU A 106 15.80 7.93 -17.59
CA LEU A 106 14.76 7.12 -18.23
C LEU A 106 15.41 5.90 -18.91
N GLU A 107 15.44 4.75 -18.23
CA GLU A 107 15.70 3.48 -18.91
C GLU A 107 14.41 3.06 -19.64
N THR A 108 14.43 3.12 -20.98
CA THR A 108 13.35 2.66 -21.84
C THR A 108 13.52 1.16 -22.13
N LEU A 109 12.67 0.33 -21.53
CA LEU A 109 12.59 -1.09 -21.89
C LEU A 109 11.50 -1.27 -22.95
N GLY A 110 11.90 -1.49 -24.20
CA GLY A 110 10.98 -1.82 -25.29
C GLY A 110 10.45 -3.26 -25.17
N GLY A 111 9.14 -3.44 -25.31
CA GLY A 111 8.52 -4.78 -25.35
C GLY A 111 7.02 -4.76 -25.59
N MET A 112 6.61 -5.35 -26.70
CA MET A 112 5.27 -5.37 -27.30
C MET A 112 4.19 -5.96 -26.38
N SER A 113 3.14 -5.21 -26.08
CA SER A 113 1.84 -5.74 -25.68
C SER A 113 0.73 -4.97 -26.40
N SER A 114 -0.29 -5.70 -26.89
CA SER A 114 -1.09 -5.30 -28.05
C SER A 114 -2.30 -4.42 -27.75
N ILE A 115 -2.40 -3.76 -26.60
CA ILE A 115 -3.47 -2.78 -26.33
C ILE A 115 -2.94 -1.68 -25.40
N SER A 116 -2.07 -0.83 -25.94
CA SER A 116 -1.78 0.49 -25.38
C SER A 116 -2.58 1.49 -26.21
N ALA A 117 -3.72 1.96 -25.69
CA ALA A 117 -4.28 3.20 -26.19
C ALA A 117 -3.28 4.30 -25.83
N GLU A 118 -2.59 4.81 -26.86
CA GLU A 118 -1.70 5.98 -26.84
C GLU A 118 -0.53 5.98 -25.81
N GLY A 119 0.62 5.46 -26.25
CA GLY A 119 1.90 6.14 -25.99
C GLY A 119 2.60 5.96 -24.63
N THR A 120 2.36 4.89 -23.88
CA THR A 120 3.11 4.66 -22.62
C THR A 120 4.41 3.89 -22.85
N THR A 121 5.53 4.60 -22.89
CA THR A 121 6.86 4.03 -22.67
C THR A 121 6.94 3.53 -21.21
N HIS A 122 7.25 2.25 -20.99
CA HIS A 122 7.45 1.68 -19.66
C HIS A 122 8.76 2.23 -19.06
N SER A 123 8.66 3.38 -18.38
CA SER A 123 9.78 4.03 -17.72
C SER A 123 9.85 3.62 -16.26
N VAL A 124 10.99 3.07 -15.85
CA VAL A 124 11.32 2.87 -14.43
C VAL A 124 11.90 4.19 -13.94
N ARG A 125 11.21 4.84 -13.00
CA ARG A 125 11.74 6.04 -12.34
C ARG A 125 12.64 5.61 -11.20
N LEU A 126 13.92 5.98 -11.29
CA LEU A 126 14.91 5.69 -10.24
C LEU A 126 14.47 6.28 -8.90
N GLU A 127 13.80 7.43 -8.94
CA GLU A 127 13.26 8.13 -7.79
C GLU A 127 12.23 7.28 -7.03
N GLU A 128 11.33 6.60 -7.74
CA GLU A 128 10.34 5.69 -7.14
C GLU A 128 11.01 4.46 -6.51
N GLN A 129 12.03 3.91 -7.19
CA GLN A 129 12.78 2.76 -6.69
C GLN A 129 13.48 3.06 -5.36
N LEU A 130 14.14 4.22 -5.25
CA LEU A 130 14.82 4.66 -4.04
C LEU A 130 13.81 4.91 -2.91
N ALA A 131 12.76 5.69 -3.21
CA ALA A 131 11.72 6.05 -2.25
C ALA A 131 11.04 4.82 -1.64
N PHE A 132 10.65 3.84 -2.45
CA PHE A 132 9.96 2.65 -1.95
C PHE A 132 10.91 1.73 -1.20
N SER A 133 12.18 1.63 -1.62
CA SER A 133 13.19 0.84 -0.90
C SER A 133 13.46 1.40 0.50
N ASP A 134 13.58 2.72 0.61
CA ASP A 134 13.77 3.42 1.89
C ASP A 134 12.53 3.29 2.79
N TRP A 135 11.34 3.44 2.22
CA TRP A 135 10.08 3.22 2.94
C TRP A 135 9.98 1.79 3.46
N ILE A 136 10.32 0.78 2.65
CA ILE A 136 10.33 -0.63 3.08
C ILE A 136 11.32 -0.83 4.22
N ASN A 137 12.56 -0.32 4.10
CA ASN A 137 13.58 -0.47 5.14
C ASN A 137 13.13 0.16 6.46
N SER A 138 12.52 1.34 6.40
CA SER A 138 12.08 2.09 7.58
C SER A 138 10.89 1.44 8.30
N ASN A 139 9.97 0.83 7.54
CA ASN A 139 8.71 0.30 8.09
C ASN A 139 8.76 -1.21 8.39
N LEU A 140 9.62 -1.95 7.70
CA LEU A 140 9.70 -3.42 7.80
C LEU A 140 11.07 -3.94 8.25
N GLY A 141 12.07 -3.08 8.45
CA GLY A 141 13.45 -3.49 8.77
C GLY A 141 13.60 -4.31 10.05
N HIS A 142 12.64 -4.23 10.98
CA HIS A 142 12.65 -5.00 12.22
C HIS A 142 11.82 -6.29 12.17
N ASP A 143 11.12 -6.56 11.06
CA ASP A 143 10.32 -7.78 10.92
C ASP A 143 11.23 -9.03 10.97
N PRO A 144 10.95 -10.00 11.86
CA PRO A 144 11.81 -11.16 12.07
C PRO A 144 11.90 -12.07 10.84
N ASP A 145 10.85 -12.14 10.02
CA ASP A 145 10.82 -12.99 8.82
C ASP A 145 11.62 -12.35 7.68
N LEU A 146 11.75 -11.01 7.67
CA LEU A 146 12.42 -10.25 6.61
C LEU A 146 13.90 -9.97 6.87
N ARG A 147 14.48 -10.43 7.99
CA ARG A 147 15.90 -10.21 8.32
C ARG A 147 16.89 -10.63 7.25
N HIS A 148 16.55 -11.66 6.47
CA HIS A 148 17.39 -12.16 5.37
C HIS A 148 17.20 -11.36 4.06
N LEU A 149 16.13 -10.56 3.98
CA LEU A 149 15.80 -9.72 2.83
C LEU A 149 16.10 -8.24 3.08
N LEU A 150 16.17 -7.75 4.33
CA LEU A 150 16.37 -6.34 4.64
C LEU A 150 17.74 -6.10 5.31
N PRO A 151 18.37 -4.92 5.10
CA PRO A 151 17.88 -3.78 4.32
C PRO A 151 18.09 -3.94 2.82
N ILE A 152 17.20 -3.36 2.00
CA ILE A 152 17.44 -3.10 0.57
C ILE A 152 18.60 -2.11 0.42
N ASP A 153 19.43 -2.30 -0.59
CA ASP A 153 20.59 -1.46 -0.87
C ASP A 153 20.18 0.00 -1.15
N GLN A 154 21.14 0.92 -0.96
CA GLN A 154 20.90 2.36 -1.14
C GLN A 154 20.52 2.75 -2.57
N GLU A 155 20.88 1.95 -3.58
CA GLU A 155 20.44 2.20 -4.96
C GLU A 155 19.05 1.63 -5.23
N GLY A 156 18.50 0.80 -4.34
CA GLY A 156 17.20 0.15 -4.47
C GLY A 156 17.16 -0.99 -5.50
N LYS A 157 18.29 -1.39 -6.08
CA LYS A 157 18.31 -2.38 -7.19
C LYS A 157 17.99 -3.79 -6.72
N ALA A 158 18.35 -4.14 -5.49
CA ALA A 158 18.05 -5.44 -4.91
C ALA A 158 16.57 -5.61 -4.59
N LEU A 159 15.75 -4.55 -4.60
CA LEU A 159 14.30 -4.63 -4.40
C LEU A 159 13.65 -5.71 -5.29
N TYR A 160 14.02 -5.72 -6.56
CA TYR A 160 13.44 -6.63 -7.56
C TYR A 160 13.86 -8.10 -7.38
N LEU A 161 15.01 -8.33 -6.72
CA LEU A 161 15.45 -9.66 -6.33
C LEU A 161 14.75 -10.10 -5.04
N LYS A 162 14.65 -9.20 -4.08
CA LYS A 162 14.12 -9.45 -2.72
C LYS A 162 12.61 -9.65 -2.67
N ILE A 163 11.89 -9.26 -3.71
CA ILE A 163 10.44 -9.49 -3.80
C ILE A 163 10.07 -10.87 -4.37
N LYS A 164 11.02 -11.60 -4.98
CA LYS A 164 10.75 -12.80 -5.78
C LYS A 164 10.22 -13.99 -4.99
N ASP A 165 10.53 -14.07 -3.71
CA ASP A 165 10.03 -15.14 -2.84
C ASP A 165 8.61 -14.88 -2.31
N GLY A 166 8.06 -13.69 -2.59
CA GLY A 166 6.74 -13.22 -2.18
C GLY A 166 6.56 -12.92 -0.68
N ILE A 167 7.55 -13.18 0.18
CA ILE A 167 7.43 -12.90 1.63
C ILE A 167 7.35 -11.39 1.84
N LEU A 168 8.27 -10.65 1.24
CA LEU A 168 8.31 -9.19 1.34
C LEU A 168 7.01 -8.55 0.84
N LEU A 169 6.47 -9.03 -0.28
CA LEU A 169 5.19 -8.54 -0.82
C LEU A 169 4.03 -8.76 0.16
N CYS A 170 3.92 -9.96 0.74
CA CYS A 170 2.85 -10.27 1.69
C CYS A 170 2.94 -9.37 2.94
N LYS A 171 4.15 -9.13 3.43
CA LYS A 171 4.39 -8.26 4.60
C LYS A 171 4.07 -6.79 4.32
N ILE A 172 4.40 -6.28 3.13
CA ILE A 172 4.04 -4.93 2.70
C ILE A 172 2.51 -4.76 2.66
N ILE A 173 1.79 -5.77 2.15
CA ILE A 173 0.32 -5.76 2.13
C ILE A 173 -0.26 -5.66 3.54
N ASN A 174 0.22 -6.50 4.48
CA ASN A 174 -0.24 -6.44 5.88
C ASN A 174 0.15 -5.14 6.59
N HIS A 175 1.28 -4.53 6.24
CA HIS A 175 1.63 -3.23 6.79
C HIS A 175 0.69 -2.13 6.28
N SER A 176 0.38 -2.11 4.99
CA SER A 176 -0.56 -1.13 4.41
C SER A 176 -2.01 -1.36 4.80
N CYS A 177 -2.43 -2.62 4.94
CA CYS A 177 -3.79 -3.02 5.28
C CYS A 177 -3.69 -4.22 6.24
N PRO A 178 -3.66 -3.96 7.56
CA PRO A 178 -3.57 -5.00 8.59
C PRO A 178 -4.62 -6.10 8.42
N ASP A 179 -4.28 -7.30 8.87
CA ASP A 179 -5.15 -8.49 8.82
C ASP A 179 -5.59 -8.96 7.41
N THR A 180 -5.03 -8.41 6.32
CA THR A 180 -5.36 -8.83 4.96
C THR A 180 -4.89 -10.26 4.64
N ILE A 181 -3.69 -10.61 5.10
CA ILE A 181 -3.07 -11.93 4.94
C ILE A 181 -2.80 -12.53 6.31
N ASP A 182 -3.36 -13.71 6.54
CA ASP A 182 -2.95 -14.55 7.67
C ASP A 182 -1.53 -15.06 7.42
N GLU A 183 -0.58 -14.59 8.22
CA GLU A 183 0.83 -14.93 8.03
C GLU A 183 1.15 -16.42 8.16
N ARG A 184 0.25 -17.21 8.78
CA ARG A 184 0.37 -18.67 8.83
C ARG A 184 0.28 -19.31 7.44
N ALA A 185 -0.30 -18.62 6.47
CA ALA A 185 -0.37 -19.08 5.07
C ALA A 185 0.93 -18.82 4.30
N ILE A 186 1.81 -17.93 4.77
CA ILE A 186 3.05 -17.56 4.08
C ILE A 186 4.08 -18.68 4.26
N ASN A 187 4.65 -19.16 3.16
CA ASN A 187 5.81 -20.05 3.19
C ASN A 187 7.03 -19.21 3.58
N LYS A 188 7.62 -19.45 4.76
CA LYS A 188 8.71 -18.62 5.33
C LYS A 188 10.09 -19.29 5.35
N LYS A 189 10.18 -20.61 5.14
CA LYS A 189 11.42 -21.40 5.29
C LYS A 189 11.52 -22.47 4.20
N ASN A 190 12.75 -22.85 3.85
CA ASN A 190 13.07 -23.90 2.88
C ASN A 190 12.29 -23.77 1.57
N LEU A 191 12.32 -22.55 1.01
CA LEU A 191 11.52 -22.23 -0.15
C LEU A 191 12.00 -22.99 -1.38
N THR A 192 11.05 -23.64 -2.04
CA THR A 192 11.14 -24.13 -3.39
C THR A 192 10.54 -23.11 -4.35
N VAL A 193 10.87 -23.21 -5.64
CA VAL A 193 10.25 -22.38 -6.70
C VAL A 193 8.73 -22.40 -6.63
N TYR A 194 8.16 -23.56 -6.28
CA TYR A 194 6.72 -23.72 -6.14
C TYR A 194 6.16 -22.92 -4.94
N THR A 195 6.80 -23.01 -3.78
CA THR A 195 6.36 -22.29 -2.58
C THR A 195 6.58 -20.77 -2.66
N GLU A 196 7.60 -20.32 -3.40
CA GLU A 196 7.80 -18.92 -3.76
C GLU A 196 6.65 -18.43 -4.64
N PHE A 197 6.28 -19.23 -5.65
CA PHE A 197 5.17 -18.93 -6.54
C PHE A 197 3.82 -18.86 -5.79
N GLU A 198 3.60 -19.75 -4.81
CA GLU A 198 2.43 -19.67 -3.94
C GLU A 198 2.39 -18.39 -3.10
N ASN A 199 3.53 -17.94 -2.55
CA ASN A 199 3.61 -16.68 -1.82
C ASN A 199 3.32 -15.47 -2.73
N LEU A 200 3.87 -15.47 -3.95
CA LEU A 200 3.59 -14.41 -4.93
C LEU A 200 2.11 -14.39 -5.34
N THR A 201 1.50 -15.56 -5.51
CA THR A 201 0.07 -15.70 -5.80
C THR A 201 -0.76 -15.17 -4.65
N LEU A 202 -0.43 -15.57 -3.41
CA LEU A 202 -1.06 -15.05 -2.19
C LEU A 202 -0.98 -13.52 -2.13
N GLY A 203 0.21 -12.95 -2.34
CA GLY A 203 0.42 -11.51 -2.34
C GLY A 203 -0.39 -10.80 -3.43
N LEU A 204 -0.36 -11.27 -4.67
CA LEU A 204 -1.09 -10.66 -5.79
C LEU A 204 -2.61 -10.68 -5.57
N VAL A 205 -3.17 -11.83 -5.22
CA VAL A 205 -4.61 -11.96 -5.04
C VAL A 205 -5.07 -11.18 -3.80
N SER A 206 -4.23 -11.09 -2.76
CA SER A 206 -4.50 -10.24 -1.60
C SER A 206 -4.43 -8.75 -1.92
N ALA A 207 -3.47 -8.32 -2.75
CA ALA A 207 -3.41 -6.95 -3.26
C ALA A 207 -4.68 -6.61 -4.07
N GLN A 208 -5.19 -7.55 -4.87
CA GLN A 208 -6.45 -7.37 -5.59
C GLN A 208 -7.63 -7.17 -4.62
N ALA A 209 -7.69 -7.94 -3.53
CA ALA A 209 -8.76 -7.87 -2.54
C ALA A 209 -8.80 -6.53 -1.76
N ILE A 210 -7.67 -5.82 -1.66
CA ILE A 210 -7.61 -4.46 -1.08
C ILE A 210 -7.83 -3.35 -2.12
N GLY A 211 -8.11 -3.69 -3.38
CA GLY A 211 -8.46 -2.74 -4.44
C GLY A 211 -7.34 -2.39 -5.41
N CYS A 212 -6.20 -3.09 -5.39
CA CYS A 212 -5.18 -2.92 -6.44
C CYS A 212 -5.68 -3.46 -7.79
N ASN A 213 -5.42 -2.72 -8.87
CA ASN A 213 -5.63 -3.20 -10.22
C ASN A 213 -4.40 -4.00 -10.68
N ILE A 214 -4.59 -5.31 -10.84
CA ILE A 214 -3.55 -6.28 -11.25
C ILE A 214 -3.81 -6.92 -12.61
N VAL A 215 -4.67 -6.35 -13.47
CA VAL A 215 -5.10 -6.98 -14.74
C VAL A 215 -3.91 -7.38 -15.64
N ASN A 216 -2.76 -6.72 -15.51
CA ASN A 216 -1.55 -6.97 -16.29
C ASN A 216 -0.35 -7.45 -15.44
N ILE A 217 -0.59 -8.04 -14.27
CA ILE A 217 0.48 -8.55 -13.40
C ILE A 217 0.13 -9.96 -12.97
N ASP A 218 0.99 -10.92 -13.33
CA ASP A 218 0.89 -12.29 -12.83
C ASP A 218 2.05 -12.66 -11.90
N ALA A 219 1.95 -13.80 -11.22
CA ALA A 219 2.99 -14.25 -10.30
C ALA A 219 4.31 -14.58 -11.03
N HIS A 220 4.28 -14.93 -12.32
CA HIS A 220 5.49 -15.18 -13.09
C HIS A 220 6.27 -13.90 -13.39
N ASP A 221 5.57 -12.80 -13.60
CA ASP A 221 6.13 -11.48 -13.82
C ASP A 221 6.86 -10.97 -12.58
N LEU A 222 6.28 -11.19 -11.40
CA LEU A 222 6.92 -10.88 -10.12
C LEU A 222 8.09 -11.83 -9.81
N ALA A 223 7.98 -13.12 -10.11
CA ALA A 223 9.09 -14.07 -9.98
C ALA A 223 10.28 -13.69 -10.86
N LYS A 224 10.03 -13.09 -12.04
CA LYS A 224 11.08 -12.52 -12.90
C LYS A 224 11.66 -11.21 -12.32
N GLY A 225 10.94 -10.53 -11.44
CA GLY A 225 11.34 -9.25 -10.85
C GLY A 225 11.26 -8.10 -11.85
N LYS A 226 10.23 -8.07 -12.71
CA LYS A 226 10.07 -7.01 -13.72
C LYS A 226 9.92 -5.63 -13.05
N PRO A 227 10.87 -4.69 -13.22
CA PRO A 227 10.92 -3.47 -12.42
C PRO A 227 9.65 -2.61 -12.43
N HIS A 228 9.11 -2.33 -13.62
CA HIS A 228 7.93 -1.47 -13.77
C HIS A 228 6.65 -2.08 -13.16
N LEU A 229 6.52 -3.41 -13.17
CA LEU A 229 5.37 -4.10 -12.55
C LEU A 229 5.51 -4.13 -11.02
N VAL A 230 6.73 -4.40 -10.53
CA VAL A 230 7.03 -4.36 -9.10
C VAL A 230 6.77 -2.96 -8.52
N LEU A 231 7.35 -1.91 -9.11
CA LEU A 231 7.14 -0.54 -8.62
C LEU A 231 5.67 -0.10 -8.75
N GLY A 232 5.02 -0.46 -9.85
CA GLY A 232 3.60 -0.15 -10.05
C GLY A 232 2.69 -0.80 -9.00
N LEU A 233 2.95 -2.06 -8.65
CA LEU A 233 2.21 -2.78 -7.61
C LEU A 233 2.52 -2.21 -6.21
N LEU A 234 3.81 -2.01 -5.89
CA LEU A 234 4.23 -1.44 -4.60
C LEU A 234 3.62 -0.06 -4.38
N TRP A 235 3.62 0.80 -5.39
CA TRP A 235 2.97 2.11 -5.30
C TRP A 235 1.48 1.98 -4.96
N GLN A 236 0.74 1.08 -5.61
CA GLN A 236 -0.68 0.89 -5.33
C GLN A 236 -0.91 0.44 -3.87
N ILE A 237 -0.11 -0.50 -3.37
CA ILE A 237 -0.23 -1.02 -2.00
C ILE A 237 0.16 0.05 -0.97
N ILE A 238 1.28 0.75 -1.17
CA ILE A 238 1.74 1.83 -0.28
C ILE A 238 0.71 2.96 -0.25
N ARG A 239 0.19 3.37 -1.41
CA ARG A 239 -0.83 4.42 -1.52
C ARG A 239 -2.11 4.07 -0.75
N ILE A 240 -2.56 2.81 -0.81
CA ILE A 240 -3.71 2.35 -0.02
C ILE A 240 -3.43 2.51 1.48
N GLY A 241 -2.26 2.10 1.95
CA GLY A 241 -1.89 2.21 3.37
C GLY A 241 -1.72 3.65 3.84
N LEU A 242 -1.17 4.52 2.99
CA LEU A 242 -1.04 5.94 3.32
C LEU A 242 -2.41 6.63 3.45
N PHE A 243 -3.40 6.23 2.65
CA PHE A 243 -4.70 6.89 2.60
C PHE A 243 -5.75 6.25 3.50
N SER A 244 -5.56 5.00 3.94
CA SER A 244 -6.49 4.32 4.85
C SER A 244 -6.62 5.00 6.21
N GLN A 245 -5.61 5.80 6.60
CA GLN A 245 -5.57 6.59 7.83
C GLN A 245 -6.26 7.97 7.69
N ILE A 246 -6.60 8.39 6.46
CA ILE A 246 -7.19 9.70 6.18
C ILE A 246 -8.72 9.55 6.16
N THR A 247 -9.27 9.13 7.29
CA THR A 247 -10.72 8.98 7.52
C THR A 247 -11.11 9.63 8.84
N LEU A 248 -12.40 9.94 9.02
CA LEU A 248 -12.88 10.51 10.27
C LEU A 248 -12.71 9.57 11.47
N ASP A 249 -12.72 8.25 11.23
CA ASP A 249 -12.53 7.24 12.28
C ASP A 249 -11.12 7.27 12.87
N HIS A 250 -10.12 7.49 12.01
CA HIS A 250 -8.71 7.57 12.42
C HIS A 250 -8.29 9.00 12.82
N CYS A 251 -8.90 10.02 12.20
CA CYS A 251 -8.63 11.42 12.46
C CYS A 251 -9.95 12.23 12.56
N PRO A 252 -10.60 12.25 13.74
CA PRO A 252 -11.83 13.01 13.96
C PRO A 252 -11.69 14.52 13.67
N GLY A 253 -10.47 15.07 13.83
CA GLY A 253 -10.17 16.46 13.53
C GLY A 253 -10.39 16.89 12.06
N LEU A 254 -10.57 15.94 11.13
CA LEU A 254 -10.88 16.24 9.73
C LEU A 254 -12.15 17.11 9.55
N VAL A 255 -13.06 17.11 10.52
CA VAL A 255 -14.24 18.01 10.54
C VAL A 255 -13.84 19.48 10.40
N ALA A 256 -12.64 19.88 10.87
CA ALA A 256 -12.14 21.24 10.72
C ALA A 256 -11.83 21.65 9.26
N LEU A 257 -11.83 20.70 8.32
CA LEU A 257 -11.54 20.92 6.90
C LEU A 257 -12.81 21.14 6.04
N VAL A 258 -13.99 21.16 6.67
CA VAL A 258 -15.25 21.51 6.00
C VAL A 258 -15.25 23.01 5.71
N ASN A 259 -15.51 23.40 4.46
CA ASN A 259 -15.56 24.81 4.08
C ASN A 259 -16.89 25.46 4.46
N GLU A 260 -16.94 26.80 4.43
CA GLU A 260 -18.19 27.54 4.63
C GLU A 260 -19.27 27.11 3.62
N GLY A 261 -20.44 26.71 4.14
CA GLY A 261 -21.58 26.26 3.33
C GLY A 261 -21.54 24.79 2.89
N GLU A 262 -20.51 24.05 3.28
CA GLU A 262 -20.37 22.61 3.04
C GLU A 262 -20.81 21.81 4.27
N ASN A 263 -21.24 20.56 4.07
CA ASN A 263 -21.51 19.63 5.17
C ASN A 263 -20.41 18.54 5.25
N LEU A 264 -20.45 17.72 6.30
CA LEU A 264 -19.46 16.66 6.50
C LEU A 264 -19.51 15.59 5.40
N GLU A 265 -20.69 15.29 4.86
CA GLU A 265 -20.86 14.32 3.78
C GLU A 265 -20.12 14.76 2.51
N ASP A 266 -20.10 16.05 2.21
CA ASP A 266 -19.40 16.60 1.05
C ASP A 266 -17.88 16.46 1.17
N LEU A 267 -17.34 16.57 2.40
CA LEU A 267 -15.93 16.27 2.68
C LEU A 267 -15.61 14.79 2.40
N MET A 268 -16.51 13.87 2.75
CA MET A 268 -16.31 12.43 2.55
C MET A 268 -16.42 11.95 1.11
N LYS A 269 -17.05 12.75 0.24
CA LYS A 269 -17.05 12.52 -1.21
C LYS A 269 -15.72 12.87 -1.88
N LEU A 270 -14.81 13.54 -1.17
CA LEU A 270 -13.53 13.93 -1.73
C LEU A 270 -12.56 12.76 -1.82
N SER A 271 -11.67 12.83 -2.81
CA SER A 271 -10.51 11.94 -2.82
C SER A 271 -9.57 12.25 -1.66
N PRO A 272 -8.77 11.28 -1.18
CA PRO A 272 -7.76 11.53 -0.15
C PRO A 272 -6.79 12.68 -0.50
N GLU A 273 -6.45 12.82 -1.78
CA GLU A 273 -5.63 13.94 -2.26
C GLU A 273 -6.31 15.30 -2.04
N ALA A 274 -7.60 15.41 -2.34
CA ALA A 274 -8.34 16.65 -2.14
C ALA A 274 -8.47 16.98 -0.64
N ILE A 275 -8.63 15.98 0.22
CA ILE A 275 -8.58 16.16 1.69
C ILE A 275 -7.20 16.68 2.11
N LEU A 276 -6.10 16.08 1.62
CA LEU A 276 -4.75 16.53 1.92
C LEU A 276 -4.49 17.96 1.42
N LEU A 277 -5.00 18.35 0.26
CA LEU A 277 -4.89 19.73 -0.23
C LEU A 277 -5.62 20.72 0.70
N ARG A 278 -6.81 20.36 1.18
CA ARG A 278 -7.53 21.16 2.19
C ARG A 278 -6.75 21.25 3.49
N TRP A 279 -6.21 20.13 3.96
CA TRP A 279 -5.40 20.07 5.16
C TRP A 279 -4.14 20.96 5.08
N VAL A 280 -3.42 20.92 3.95
CA VAL A 280 -2.26 21.81 3.74
C VAL A 280 -2.71 23.27 3.80
N ASN A 281 -3.79 23.63 3.09
CA ASN A 281 -4.28 25.00 3.05
C ASN A 281 -4.80 25.50 4.39
N TYR A 282 -5.46 24.64 5.17
CA TYR A 282 -5.90 24.92 6.53
C TYR A 282 -4.71 25.36 7.40
N HIS A 283 -3.60 24.62 7.34
CA HIS A 283 -2.40 24.95 8.09
C HIS A 283 -1.66 26.18 7.56
N LEU A 284 -1.62 26.39 6.24
CA LEU A 284 -1.06 27.62 5.66
C LEU A 284 -1.83 28.86 6.13
N GLU A 285 -3.16 28.76 6.21
CA GLU A 285 -4.00 29.85 6.71
C GLU A 285 -3.72 30.17 8.18
N ARG A 286 -3.65 29.14 9.04
CA ARG A 286 -3.29 29.32 10.46
C ARG A 286 -1.87 29.86 10.65
N ALA A 287 -0.97 29.59 9.71
CA ALA A 287 0.37 30.17 9.68
C ALA A 287 0.41 31.61 9.13
N GLY A 288 -0.72 32.19 8.72
CA GLY A 288 -0.81 33.55 8.16
C GLY A 288 -0.27 33.67 6.73
N VAL A 289 -0.08 32.54 6.03
CA VAL A 289 0.43 32.51 4.65
C VAL A 289 -0.72 32.80 3.69
N GLN A 290 -0.53 33.73 2.74
CA GLN A 290 -1.56 34.08 1.75
C GLN A 290 -1.63 33.13 0.56
N ARG A 291 -0.50 32.47 0.23
CA ARG A 291 -0.44 31.47 -0.84
C ARG A 291 -1.30 30.26 -0.48
N ARG A 292 -1.94 29.66 -1.49
CA ARG A 292 -2.70 28.40 -1.36
C ARG A 292 -2.13 27.36 -2.32
N CYS A 293 -2.08 26.12 -1.86
CA CYS A 293 -1.63 24.95 -2.60
C CYS A 293 -2.82 24.33 -3.34
N THR A 294 -2.71 24.16 -4.66
CA THR A 294 -3.76 23.58 -5.51
C THR A 294 -3.35 22.25 -6.13
N ASN A 295 -2.06 21.90 -6.06
CA ASN A 295 -1.50 20.64 -6.56
C ASN A 295 -0.21 20.29 -5.82
N PHE A 296 0.15 19.01 -5.78
CA PHE A 296 1.44 18.54 -5.23
C PHE A 296 2.53 18.42 -6.30
N GLN A 297 2.59 19.38 -7.22
CA GLN A 297 3.57 19.44 -8.31
C GLN A 297 4.27 20.80 -8.34
N SER A 298 3.76 21.76 -9.11
CA SER A 298 4.37 23.08 -9.26
C SER A 298 4.30 23.91 -7.99
N ASP A 299 3.21 23.76 -7.22
CA ASP A 299 2.97 24.65 -6.07
C ASP A 299 3.88 24.34 -4.89
N ILE A 300 4.50 23.15 -4.87
CA ILE A 300 5.41 22.70 -3.80
C ILE A 300 6.88 22.72 -4.24
N ALA A 301 7.16 22.97 -5.52
CA ALA A 301 8.48 22.77 -6.12
C ALA A 301 9.57 23.72 -5.57
N ASP A 302 9.17 24.86 -5.03
CA ASP A 302 10.05 25.82 -4.36
C ASP A 302 10.20 25.56 -2.86
N SER A 303 9.63 24.48 -2.32
CA SER A 303 9.68 24.08 -0.90
C SER A 303 9.11 25.09 0.11
N GLU A 304 8.50 26.20 -0.32
CA GLU A 304 7.98 27.21 0.61
C GLU A 304 6.76 26.70 1.36
N VAL A 305 5.81 26.12 0.62
CA VAL A 305 4.60 25.49 1.18
C VAL A 305 4.98 24.46 2.24
N TYR A 306 5.92 23.58 1.94
CA TYR A 306 6.39 22.57 2.90
C TYR A 306 7.09 23.17 4.11
N THR A 307 7.88 24.23 3.93
CA THR A 307 8.58 24.85 5.05
C THR A 307 7.59 25.45 6.06
N TYR A 308 6.56 26.15 5.57
CA TYR A 308 5.51 26.69 6.45
C TYR A 308 4.66 25.58 7.08
N LEU A 309 4.25 24.58 6.28
CA LEU A 309 3.47 23.44 6.77
C LEU A 309 4.19 22.71 7.90
N LEU A 310 5.46 22.33 7.69
CA LEU A 310 6.28 21.66 8.69
C LEU A 310 6.37 22.46 9.98
N LYS A 311 6.55 23.78 9.88
CA LYS A 311 6.61 24.64 11.06
C LYS A 311 5.28 24.69 11.80
N GLN A 312 4.17 24.67 11.08
CA GLN A 312 2.83 24.78 11.65
C GLN A 312 2.39 23.49 12.37
N ILE A 313 2.68 22.33 11.79
CA ILE A 313 2.26 21.03 12.35
C ILE A 313 3.23 20.49 13.41
N ALA A 314 4.48 20.97 13.43
CA ALA A 314 5.48 20.52 14.36
C ALA A 314 5.14 20.89 15.82
N PRO A 315 5.30 19.96 16.78
CA PRO A 315 5.31 20.29 18.19
C PRO A 315 6.38 21.34 18.49
N ASN A 316 6.11 22.25 19.43
CA ASN A 316 7.04 23.32 19.81
C ASN A 316 8.41 22.78 20.28
N THR A 317 8.46 21.55 20.78
CA THR A 317 9.66 20.86 21.26
C THR A 317 10.54 20.28 20.16
N ALA A 318 10.02 20.10 18.93
CA ALA A 318 10.74 19.43 17.84
C ALA A 318 11.83 20.31 17.19
N GLY A 319 11.89 21.61 17.52
CA GLY A 319 12.95 22.51 17.01
C GLY A 319 12.89 22.74 15.49
N VAL A 320 11.71 22.57 14.87
CA VAL A 320 11.46 22.89 13.46
C VAL A 320 11.45 24.40 13.26
N THR A 321 12.17 24.89 12.25
CA THR A 321 12.32 26.32 11.95
C THR A 321 12.02 26.63 10.48
N LEU A 322 11.93 27.92 10.15
CA LEU A 322 11.73 28.43 8.79
C LEU A 322 13.06 28.72 8.06
N GLU A 323 14.18 28.17 8.52
CA GLU A 323 15.51 28.52 8.00
C GLU A 323 15.70 28.22 6.51
N ALA A 324 14.99 27.22 5.97
CA ALA A 324 14.99 26.90 4.54
C ALA A 324 14.64 28.12 3.68
N LEU A 325 13.75 29.01 4.14
CA LEU A 325 13.34 30.20 3.37
C LEU A 325 14.48 31.21 3.12
N ARG A 326 15.61 31.07 3.82
CA ARG A 326 16.81 31.91 3.59
C ARG A 326 17.61 31.44 2.39
N GLU A 327 17.42 30.20 1.95
CA GLU A 327 18.10 29.64 0.80
C GLU A 327 17.49 30.14 -0.50
N SER A 328 18.33 30.70 -1.38
CA SER A 328 17.92 31.17 -2.70
C SER A 328 17.83 30.04 -3.72
N ASP A 329 18.68 29.01 -3.58
CA ASP A 329 18.67 27.85 -4.46
C ASP A 329 17.57 26.87 -4.03
N HIS A 330 16.69 26.50 -4.95
CA HIS A 330 15.53 25.66 -4.63
C HIS A 330 15.94 24.25 -4.18
N THR A 331 17.02 23.69 -4.72
CA THR A 331 17.49 22.36 -4.32
C THR A 331 18.09 22.38 -2.92
N GLN A 332 18.89 23.39 -2.59
CA GLN A 332 19.40 23.57 -1.22
C GLN A 332 18.27 23.85 -0.23
N ARG A 333 17.31 24.69 -0.61
CA ARG A 333 16.10 24.92 0.20
C ARG A 333 15.33 23.63 0.46
N ALA A 334 15.14 22.80 -0.56
CA ALA A 334 14.48 21.51 -0.43
C ALA A 334 15.24 20.58 0.52
N GLU A 335 16.58 20.52 0.46
CA GLU A 335 17.37 19.75 1.42
C GLU A 335 17.21 20.26 2.85
N VAL A 336 17.29 21.57 3.09
CA VAL A 336 17.10 22.14 4.42
C VAL A 336 15.67 21.90 4.93
N MET A 337 14.67 21.97 4.06
CA MET A 337 13.28 21.62 4.36
C MET A 337 13.14 20.14 4.76
N LEU A 338 13.79 19.22 4.04
CA LEU A 338 13.79 17.79 4.38
C LEU A 338 14.56 17.49 5.67
N GLN A 339 15.58 18.27 6.01
CA GLN A 339 16.22 18.21 7.34
C GLN A 339 15.26 18.65 8.45
N GLN A 340 14.37 19.62 8.20
CA GLN A 340 13.30 19.93 9.15
C GLN A 340 12.29 18.79 9.27
N ALA A 341 11.90 18.17 8.16
CA ALA A 341 11.02 16.99 8.18
C ALA A 341 11.64 15.81 8.94
N ALA A 342 12.97 15.64 8.89
CA ALA A 342 13.68 14.61 9.64
C ALA A 342 13.54 14.79 11.17
N LYS A 343 13.43 16.04 11.67
CA LYS A 343 13.17 16.31 13.10
C LYS A 343 11.81 15.79 13.56
N LEU A 344 10.89 15.57 12.63
CA LEU A 344 9.56 15.00 12.86
C LEU A 344 9.49 13.50 12.55
N ASN A 345 10.61 12.87 12.19
CA ASN A 345 10.68 11.52 11.62
C ASN A 345 9.86 11.35 10.33
N CYS A 346 9.71 12.42 9.55
CA CYS A 346 8.89 12.41 8.33
C CYS A 346 9.69 12.58 7.02
N ARG A 347 11.04 12.53 7.06
CA ARG A 347 11.88 12.56 5.85
C ARG A 347 11.81 11.20 5.13
N SER A 348 10.74 10.99 4.38
CA SER A 348 10.46 9.77 3.61
C SER A 348 9.89 10.13 2.23
N PHE A 349 9.97 9.20 1.29
CA PHE A 349 9.48 9.28 -0.10
C PHE A 349 10.14 10.27 -1.06
N VAL A 350 10.60 11.43 -0.60
CA VAL A 350 11.13 12.50 -1.48
C VAL A 350 12.59 12.81 -1.18
N THR A 351 13.34 13.06 -2.26
CA THR A 351 14.64 13.73 -2.25
C THR A 351 14.47 15.23 -2.60
N PRO A 352 15.50 16.07 -2.39
CA PRO A 352 15.44 17.47 -2.82
C PRO A 352 15.09 17.64 -4.31
N GLN A 353 15.60 16.73 -5.15
CA GLN A 353 15.33 16.72 -6.59
C GLN A 353 13.87 16.36 -6.91
N ASP A 354 13.25 15.47 -6.13
CA ASP A 354 11.85 15.09 -6.32
C ASP A 354 10.88 16.21 -5.99
N VAL A 355 11.20 16.98 -4.95
CA VAL A 355 10.46 18.17 -4.56
C VAL A 355 10.57 19.22 -5.67
N VAL A 356 11.79 19.61 -6.04
CA VAL A 356 12.03 20.64 -7.07
C VAL A 356 11.51 20.21 -8.44
N GLY A 357 11.61 18.92 -8.75
CA GLY A 357 11.08 18.34 -9.98
C GLY A 357 9.55 18.20 -10.01
N GLY A 358 8.86 18.48 -8.89
CA GLY A 358 7.40 18.36 -8.81
C GLY A 358 6.90 16.94 -9.06
N VAL A 359 7.63 15.92 -8.59
CA VAL A 359 7.29 14.52 -8.79
C VAL A 359 6.03 14.18 -7.99
N TYR A 360 4.88 14.28 -8.66
CA TYR A 360 3.55 14.17 -8.06
C TYR A 360 3.39 13.03 -7.04
N LYS A 361 3.68 11.78 -7.42
CA LYS A 361 3.45 10.62 -6.55
C LYS A 361 4.26 10.68 -5.25
N LEU A 362 5.53 11.07 -5.35
CA LEU A 362 6.43 11.12 -4.19
C LEU A 362 6.04 12.28 -3.26
N ASN A 363 5.70 13.43 -3.82
CA ASN A 363 5.23 14.58 -3.05
C ASN A 363 3.88 14.30 -2.37
N LEU A 364 2.95 13.64 -3.05
CA LEU A 364 1.69 13.18 -2.46
C LEU A 364 1.94 12.20 -1.31
N ALA A 365 2.86 11.25 -1.48
CA ALA A 365 3.23 10.31 -0.42
C ALA A 365 3.90 10.99 0.77
N PHE A 366 4.78 11.97 0.52
CA PHE A 366 5.40 12.79 1.57
C PHE A 366 4.35 13.57 2.37
N VAL A 367 3.38 14.19 1.69
CA VAL A 367 2.29 14.93 2.36
C VAL A 367 1.39 13.99 3.17
N ALA A 368 1.03 12.83 2.61
CA ALA A 368 0.26 11.83 3.35
C ALA A 368 1.04 11.32 4.58
N ASN A 369 2.34 11.11 4.46
CA ASN A 369 3.20 10.75 5.59
C ASN A 369 3.23 11.83 6.67
N LEU A 370 3.30 13.11 6.28
CA LEU A 370 3.21 14.23 7.23
C LEU A 370 1.85 14.25 7.94
N PHE A 371 0.76 14.09 7.20
CA PHE A 371 -0.58 14.03 7.77
C PHE A 371 -0.71 12.87 8.77
N ASN A 372 -0.32 11.65 8.39
CA ASN A 372 -0.48 10.47 9.23
C ASN A 372 0.31 10.54 10.55
N ASN A 373 1.45 11.25 10.57
CA ASN A 373 2.28 11.38 11.76
C ASN A 373 1.96 12.64 12.58
N HIS A 374 1.58 13.73 11.92
CA HIS A 374 1.33 15.04 12.54
C HIS A 374 0.11 15.73 11.90
N PRO A 375 -1.13 15.24 12.13
CA PRO A 375 -2.33 15.88 11.56
C PRO A 375 -2.46 17.33 12.02
N GLY A 376 -2.13 17.62 13.28
CA GLY A 376 -2.23 18.97 13.85
C GLY A 376 -3.65 19.56 13.83
N LEU A 377 -4.67 18.70 13.80
CA LEU A 377 -6.08 19.11 13.83
C LEU A 377 -6.60 18.97 15.26
N ASP A 378 -7.36 19.97 15.71
CA ASP A 378 -8.01 19.94 17.01
C ASP A 378 -9.14 18.89 16.97
N GLU A 379 -9.13 17.94 17.92
CA GLU A 379 -10.16 16.90 17.97
C GLU A 379 -11.45 17.44 18.62
N PRO A 380 -12.61 17.36 17.93
CA PRO A 380 -13.88 17.73 18.53
C PRO A 380 -14.30 16.72 19.59
N GLU A 381 -14.91 17.19 20.69
CA GLU A 381 -15.37 16.33 21.79
C GLU A 381 -16.49 15.36 21.36
N GLN A 382 -17.35 15.80 20.42
CA GLN A 382 -18.42 15.00 19.82
C GLN A 382 -18.64 15.45 18.36
N ILE A 383 -18.84 14.48 17.47
CA ILE A 383 -19.21 14.71 16.07
C ILE A 383 -20.61 14.15 15.87
N GLU A 384 -21.61 15.02 15.74
CA GLU A 384 -22.98 14.60 15.41
C GLU A 384 -22.99 13.97 14.00
N GLY A 385 -23.61 12.78 13.87
CA GLY A 385 -23.80 12.12 12.58
C GLY A 385 -22.62 11.26 12.08
N LEU A 386 -21.58 11.03 12.90
CA LEU A 386 -20.42 10.21 12.50
C LEU A 386 -20.83 8.76 12.14
N GLU A 387 -21.71 8.14 12.92
CA GLU A 387 -22.19 6.77 12.68
C GLU A 387 -22.89 6.58 11.32
N SER A 388 -23.52 7.64 10.79
CA SER A 388 -24.16 7.59 9.46
C SER A 388 -23.20 7.77 8.29
N ILE A 389 -21.94 8.10 8.58
CA ILE A 389 -20.91 8.46 7.59
C ILE A 389 -19.81 7.39 7.52
N GLU A 390 -19.70 6.53 8.52
CA GLU A 390 -18.73 5.43 8.55
C GLU A 390 -18.99 4.44 7.40
N GLU A 391 -17.92 4.10 6.66
CA GLU A 391 -17.99 3.12 5.59
C GLU A 391 -18.20 1.72 6.17
N THR A 392 -19.29 1.07 5.77
CA THR A 392 -19.56 -0.30 6.20
C THR A 392 -18.61 -1.31 5.54
N ARG A 393 -18.44 -2.48 6.16
CA ARG A 393 -17.66 -3.61 5.59
C ARG A 393 -18.12 -4.02 4.19
N GLU A 394 -19.43 -4.00 3.94
CA GLU A 394 -20.02 -4.33 2.62
C GLU A 394 -19.63 -3.28 1.57
N GLU A 395 -19.73 -1.98 1.91
CA GLU A 395 -19.33 -0.88 1.04
C GLU A 395 -17.84 -0.96 0.67
N LYS A 396 -16.97 -1.14 1.67
CA LYS A 396 -15.53 -1.30 1.46
C LYS A 396 -15.21 -2.45 0.53
N THR A 397 -15.89 -3.58 0.69
CA THR A 397 -15.70 -4.78 -0.13
C THR A 397 -16.10 -4.53 -1.58
N TYR A 398 -17.25 -3.87 -1.81
CA TYR A 398 -17.69 -3.50 -3.15
C TYR A 398 -16.77 -2.48 -3.80
N ARG A 399 -16.32 -1.45 -3.06
CA ARG A 399 -15.36 -0.47 -3.55
C ARG A 399 -14.05 -1.14 -3.98
N ASN A 400 -13.50 -2.02 -3.14
CA ASN A 400 -12.27 -2.75 -3.45
C ASN A 400 -12.46 -3.65 -4.68
N TRP A 401 -13.57 -4.39 -4.76
CA TRP A 401 -13.88 -5.21 -5.93
C TRP A 401 -13.91 -4.35 -7.21
N MET A 402 -14.66 -3.24 -7.21
CA MET A 402 -14.76 -2.34 -8.37
C MET A 402 -13.41 -1.77 -8.79
N ASN A 403 -12.64 -1.24 -7.84
CA ASN A 403 -11.31 -0.68 -8.11
C ASN A 403 -10.33 -1.74 -8.64
N SER A 404 -10.43 -2.98 -8.13
CA SER A 404 -9.61 -4.09 -8.61
C SER A 404 -9.92 -4.53 -10.05
N MET A 405 -11.11 -4.17 -10.57
CA MET A 405 -11.49 -4.37 -11.96
C MET A 405 -10.91 -3.29 -12.90
N GLY A 406 -10.23 -2.27 -12.34
CA GLY A 406 -9.58 -1.21 -13.11
C GLY A 406 -10.51 -0.13 -13.65
N VAL A 407 -11.62 0.14 -12.94
CA VAL A 407 -12.55 1.21 -13.31
C VAL A 407 -11.91 2.60 -13.20
N ALA A 408 -12.35 3.53 -14.05
CA ALA A 408 -11.92 4.93 -14.05
C ALA A 408 -13.14 5.88 -14.12
N PRO A 409 -13.26 6.88 -13.23
CA PRO A 409 -12.34 7.23 -12.15
C PRO A 409 -12.28 6.17 -11.05
N HIS A 410 -11.25 6.26 -10.20
CA HIS A 410 -11.13 5.43 -9.00
C HIS A 410 -12.28 5.75 -8.05
N VAL A 411 -12.88 4.71 -7.50
CA VAL A 411 -14.05 4.82 -6.61
C VAL A 411 -13.55 5.03 -5.19
N ASN A 412 -13.87 6.18 -4.61
CA ASN A 412 -13.56 6.52 -3.22
C ASN A 412 -14.82 6.37 -2.36
N TRP A 413 -15.95 6.91 -2.84
CA TRP A 413 -17.24 6.87 -2.16
C TRP A 413 -18.34 6.39 -3.12
N LEU A 414 -18.95 5.25 -2.82
CA LEU A 414 -19.85 4.56 -3.75
C LEU A 414 -21.00 5.46 -4.23
N TYR A 415 -21.66 6.15 -3.30
CA TYR A 415 -22.92 6.84 -3.60
C TYR A 415 -22.74 8.11 -4.43
N SER A 416 -21.57 8.74 -4.40
CA SER A 416 -21.25 9.86 -5.29
C SER A 416 -20.64 9.41 -6.60
N ASP A 417 -19.75 8.42 -6.55
CA ASP A 417 -18.89 8.07 -7.69
C ASP A 417 -19.61 7.19 -8.70
N LEU A 418 -20.71 6.53 -8.30
CA LEU A 418 -21.58 5.77 -9.21
C LEU A 418 -22.75 6.60 -9.76
N ALA A 419 -23.02 7.78 -9.20
CA ALA A 419 -24.21 8.59 -9.48
C ALA A 419 -24.28 9.16 -10.91
N ASP A 420 -23.23 9.02 -11.71
CA ASP A 420 -23.23 9.41 -13.13
C ASP A 420 -23.31 8.22 -14.11
N GLY A 421 -23.35 6.99 -13.58
CA GLY A 421 -23.44 5.74 -14.32
C GLY A 421 -22.17 5.29 -15.04
N LEU A 422 -21.11 6.10 -15.11
CA LEU A 422 -19.92 5.81 -15.93
C LEU A 422 -19.14 4.58 -15.46
N VAL A 423 -18.99 4.42 -14.15
CA VAL A 423 -18.34 3.25 -13.55
C VAL A 423 -19.21 2.00 -13.76
N ILE A 424 -20.53 2.13 -13.63
CA ILE A 424 -21.47 1.02 -13.84
C ILE A 424 -21.38 0.50 -15.28
N PHE A 425 -21.28 1.39 -16.27
CA PHE A 425 -21.09 0.98 -17.67
C PHE A 425 -19.80 0.17 -17.87
N GLN A 426 -18.69 0.59 -17.28
CA GLN A 426 -17.43 -0.16 -17.37
C GLN A 426 -17.58 -1.57 -16.80
N LEU A 427 -18.23 -1.71 -15.65
CA LEU A 427 -18.48 -3.01 -15.04
C LEU A 427 -19.41 -3.89 -15.90
N CYS A 428 -20.46 -3.32 -16.47
CA CYS A 428 -21.34 -4.03 -17.42
C CYS A 428 -20.55 -4.57 -18.62
N ASP A 429 -19.64 -3.77 -19.20
CA ASP A 429 -18.81 -4.16 -20.34
C ASP A 429 -17.73 -5.19 -19.94
N ILE A 430 -17.26 -5.18 -18.69
CA ILE A 430 -16.38 -6.22 -18.15
C ILE A 430 -17.12 -7.55 -17.99
N ILE A 431 -18.38 -7.50 -17.53
CA ILE A 431 -19.22 -8.70 -17.35
C ILE A 431 -19.59 -9.31 -18.70
N GLN A 432 -20.03 -8.46 -19.65
CA GLN A 432 -20.42 -8.85 -20.99
C GLN A 432 -19.85 -7.84 -22.01
N PRO A 433 -18.69 -8.14 -22.62
CA PRO A 433 -18.07 -7.25 -23.58
C PRO A 433 -18.99 -6.87 -24.75
N GLY A 434 -19.10 -5.57 -25.01
CA GLY A 434 -19.91 -5.00 -26.09
C GLY A 434 -21.38 -4.77 -25.74
N ILE A 435 -21.80 -5.00 -24.49
CA ILE A 435 -23.18 -4.75 -24.06
C ILE A 435 -23.51 -3.25 -24.00
N VAL A 436 -22.51 -2.41 -23.73
CA VAL A 436 -22.67 -0.96 -23.61
C VAL A 436 -22.57 -0.30 -24.98
N ASN A 437 -23.63 0.38 -25.40
CA ASN A 437 -23.57 1.31 -26.51
C ASN A 437 -23.02 2.66 -26.03
N TRP A 438 -21.70 2.81 -26.06
CA TRP A 438 -20.98 4.01 -25.64
C TRP A 438 -21.37 5.30 -26.39
N LYS A 439 -22.09 5.21 -27.53
CA LYS A 439 -22.63 6.39 -28.23
C LYS A 439 -23.85 7.00 -27.52
N ARG A 440 -24.54 6.23 -26.67
CA ARG A 440 -25.65 6.71 -25.83
C ARG A 440 -25.18 7.31 -24.50
N VAL A 441 -23.89 7.19 -24.16
CA VAL A 441 -23.36 7.53 -22.83
C VAL A 441 -22.82 8.96 -22.82
N HIS A 442 -23.29 9.75 -21.87
CA HIS A 442 -22.72 11.07 -21.57
C HIS A 442 -21.43 10.91 -20.78
N LYS A 443 -20.30 11.30 -21.37
CA LYS A 443 -18.96 11.24 -20.73
C LYS A 443 -18.49 12.59 -20.18
N LYS A 444 -19.08 13.67 -20.66
CA LYS A 444 -18.82 15.04 -20.21
C LYS A 444 -20.17 15.67 -19.96
N PHE A 445 -20.31 16.31 -18.82
CA PHE A 445 -21.58 16.85 -18.36
C PHE A 445 -21.58 18.36 -18.50
N ALA A 446 -22.57 18.92 -19.19
CA ALA A 446 -22.70 20.36 -19.32
C ALA A 446 -23.37 20.94 -18.06
N THR A 447 -22.88 22.09 -17.56
CA THR A 447 -23.28 22.63 -16.26
C THR A 447 -24.79 22.76 -16.08
N LEU A 448 -25.52 23.18 -17.13
CA LEU A 448 -26.97 23.40 -17.08
C LEU A 448 -27.80 22.11 -17.18
N THR A 449 -27.28 21.06 -17.81
CA THR A 449 -27.98 19.80 -18.10
C THR A 449 -27.42 18.60 -17.35
N LYS A 450 -26.38 18.80 -16.53
CA LYS A 450 -25.63 17.77 -15.80
C LYS A 450 -26.53 16.79 -15.06
N PHE A 451 -27.56 17.29 -14.37
CA PHE A 451 -28.51 16.43 -13.65
C PHE A 451 -29.28 15.50 -14.61
N MET A 452 -29.82 16.03 -15.71
CA MET A 452 -30.56 15.23 -16.69
C MET A 452 -29.67 14.22 -17.41
N GLU A 453 -28.45 14.62 -17.77
CA GLU A 453 -27.47 13.75 -18.44
C GLU A 453 -27.03 12.58 -17.53
N LYS A 454 -26.81 12.85 -16.23
CA LYS A 454 -26.55 11.79 -15.24
C LYS A 454 -27.72 10.83 -15.07
N LEU A 455 -28.94 11.38 -15.01
CA LEU A 455 -30.15 10.59 -14.90
C LEU A 455 -30.37 9.71 -16.13
N GLU A 456 -30.14 10.23 -17.34
CA GLU A 456 -30.17 9.47 -18.59
C GLU A 456 -29.17 8.32 -18.59
N ASN A 457 -27.93 8.56 -18.14
CA ASN A 457 -26.93 7.52 -17.95
C ASN A 457 -27.42 6.45 -16.96
N CYS A 458 -27.90 6.85 -15.77
CA CYS A 458 -28.34 5.90 -14.74
C CYS A 458 -29.56 5.08 -15.20
N ASN A 459 -30.49 5.69 -15.94
CA ASN A 459 -31.60 4.97 -16.56
C ASN A 459 -31.11 3.92 -17.56
N TYR A 460 -30.10 4.26 -18.37
CA TYR A 460 -29.50 3.30 -19.29
C TYR A 460 -28.74 2.19 -18.55
N ALA A 461 -28.06 2.49 -17.44
CA ALA A 461 -27.42 1.48 -16.60
C ALA A 461 -28.43 0.46 -16.04
N VAL A 462 -29.61 0.92 -15.60
CA VAL A 462 -30.71 0.03 -15.16
C VAL A 462 -31.28 -0.79 -16.34
N GLU A 463 -31.39 -0.21 -17.54
CA GLU A 463 -31.78 -0.93 -18.75
C GLU A 463 -30.81 -2.09 -19.05
N LEU A 464 -29.50 -1.84 -18.99
CA LEU A 464 -28.46 -2.85 -19.17
C LEU A 464 -28.53 -3.94 -18.10
N GLY A 465 -28.74 -3.57 -16.82
CA GLY A 465 -28.92 -4.54 -15.75
C GLY A 465 -30.11 -5.48 -16.00
N LYS A 466 -31.22 -4.97 -16.57
CA LYS A 466 -32.36 -5.82 -16.99
C LYS A 466 -31.99 -6.75 -18.16
N GLN A 467 -31.17 -6.29 -19.11
CA GLN A 467 -30.66 -7.12 -20.20
C GLN A 467 -29.76 -8.25 -19.66
N LEU A 468 -28.94 -7.95 -18.66
CA LEU A 468 -28.13 -8.90 -17.88
C LEU A 468 -28.94 -9.77 -16.90
N LYS A 469 -30.28 -9.67 -16.92
CA LYS A 469 -31.22 -10.44 -16.09
C LYS A 469 -31.10 -10.20 -14.59
N PHE A 470 -30.69 -8.99 -14.19
CA PHE A 470 -30.68 -8.60 -12.78
C PHE A 470 -32.10 -8.45 -12.25
N SER A 471 -32.27 -8.77 -10.96
CA SER A 471 -33.53 -8.48 -10.26
C SER A 471 -33.53 -7.03 -9.77
N LEU A 472 -33.99 -6.12 -10.63
CA LEU A 472 -34.04 -4.67 -10.36
C LEU A 472 -35.47 -4.17 -10.09
N VAL A 473 -36.29 -4.99 -9.42
CA VAL A 473 -37.66 -4.59 -9.05
C VAL A 473 -37.58 -3.44 -8.05
N GLY A 474 -38.18 -2.30 -8.40
CA GLY A 474 -38.17 -1.10 -7.56
C GLY A 474 -36.88 -0.26 -7.63
N ILE A 475 -35.95 -0.54 -8.56
CA ILE A 475 -34.76 0.28 -8.80
C ILE A 475 -34.95 1.05 -10.12
N ALA A 476 -34.90 2.37 -10.05
CA ALA A 476 -34.92 3.30 -11.18
C ALA A 476 -33.56 4.03 -11.31
N GLY A 477 -33.33 4.68 -12.45
CA GLY A 477 -32.09 5.46 -12.64
C GLY A 477 -31.99 6.65 -11.69
N GLN A 478 -33.13 7.20 -11.24
CA GLN A 478 -33.17 8.28 -10.24
C GLN A 478 -32.53 7.85 -8.92
N ASP A 479 -32.82 6.63 -8.44
CA ASP A 479 -32.30 6.13 -7.17
C ASP A 479 -30.76 6.06 -7.18
N ILE A 480 -30.18 5.67 -8.31
CA ILE A 480 -28.72 5.63 -8.49
C ILE A 480 -28.15 7.05 -8.64
N SER A 481 -28.80 7.91 -9.41
CA SER A 481 -28.36 9.30 -9.61
C SER A 481 -28.41 10.13 -8.33
N ASP A 482 -29.32 9.81 -7.41
CA ASP A 482 -29.45 10.45 -6.10
C ASP A 482 -28.54 9.84 -5.03
N GLY A 483 -27.84 8.74 -5.35
CA GLY A 483 -26.96 8.07 -4.41
C GLY A 483 -27.71 7.31 -3.29
N ASN A 484 -28.88 6.75 -3.58
CA ASN A 484 -29.61 5.95 -2.59
C ASN A 484 -28.79 4.73 -2.16
N ALA A 485 -28.40 4.68 -0.89
CA ALA A 485 -27.47 3.67 -0.38
C ALA A 485 -27.94 2.23 -0.64
N THR A 486 -29.14 1.90 -0.15
CA THR A 486 -29.71 0.55 -0.26
C THR A 486 -29.86 0.08 -1.70
N LEU A 487 -30.36 0.93 -2.58
CA LEU A 487 -30.63 0.56 -3.98
C LEU A 487 -29.35 0.51 -4.82
N THR A 488 -28.38 1.37 -4.51
CA THR A 488 -27.04 1.34 -5.12
C THR A 488 -26.29 0.07 -4.71
N LEU A 489 -26.27 -0.30 -3.43
CA LEU A 489 -25.67 -1.55 -2.95
C LEU A 489 -26.36 -2.79 -3.56
N ALA A 490 -27.68 -2.76 -3.72
CA ALA A 490 -28.41 -3.84 -4.38
C ALA A 490 -27.98 -4.03 -5.85
N LEU A 491 -27.77 -2.93 -6.59
CA LEU A 491 -27.25 -2.98 -7.95
C LEU A 491 -25.81 -3.48 -8.02
N ILE A 492 -24.93 -2.98 -7.13
CA ILE A 492 -23.52 -3.41 -7.10
C ILE A 492 -23.40 -4.90 -6.79
N TRP A 493 -24.20 -5.41 -5.84
CA TRP A 493 -24.28 -6.84 -5.57
C TRP A 493 -24.66 -7.66 -6.82
N GLN A 494 -25.66 -7.20 -7.58
CA GLN A 494 -26.06 -7.89 -8.82
C GLN A 494 -24.93 -7.89 -9.86
N LEU A 495 -24.19 -6.79 -9.99
CA LEU A 495 -23.01 -6.70 -10.86
C LEU A 495 -21.91 -7.69 -10.42
N MET A 496 -21.54 -7.70 -9.15
CA MET A 496 -20.53 -8.60 -8.60
C MET A 496 -20.91 -10.07 -8.75
N ARG A 497 -22.18 -10.39 -8.49
CA ARG A 497 -22.75 -11.73 -8.68
C ARG A 497 -22.68 -12.15 -10.15
N ALA A 498 -23.10 -11.27 -11.07
CA ALA A 498 -23.09 -11.58 -12.50
C ALA A 498 -21.68 -11.76 -13.05
N TYR A 499 -20.72 -10.94 -12.60
CA TYR A 499 -19.30 -11.12 -12.91
C TYR A 499 -18.78 -12.48 -12.47
N THR A 500 -19.09 -12.88 -11.23
CA THR A 500 -18.64 -14.17 -10.67
C THR A 500 -19.22 -15.36 -11.44
N LEU A 501 -20.51 -15.31 -11.75
CA LEU A 501 -21.18 -16.37 -12.54
C LEU A 501 -20.75 -16.38 -14.01
N SER A 502 -20.40 -15.23 -14.60
CA SER A 502 -19.91 -15.18 -15.98
C SER A 502 -18.52 -15.81 -16.10
N ILE A 503 -17.65 -15.63 -15.11
CA ILE A 503 -16.37 -16.35 -15.02
C ILE A 503 -16.61 -17.85 -14.95
N LEU A 504 -17.48 -18.31 -14.03
CA LEU A 504 -17.78 -19.73 -13.88
C LEU A 504 -18.32 -20.34 -15.17
N SER A 505 -19.29 -19.69 -15.81
CA SER A 505 -19.90 -20.17 -17.05
C SER A 505 -18.89 -20.26 -18.19
N ARG A 506 -17.95 -19.31 -18.28
CA ARG A 506 -16.85 -19.32 -19.25
C ARG A 506 -15.87 -20.46 -19.00
N LEU A 507 -15.58 -20.79 -17.74
CA LEU A 507 -14.64 -21.86 -17.38
C LEU A 507 -15.26 -23.26 -17.52
N ALA A 508 -16.54 -23.40 -17.21
CA ALA A 508 -17.24 -24.69 -17.27
C ALA A 508 -17.42 -25.20 -18.72
N ASN A 509 -17.34 -24.32 -19.73
CA ASN A 509 -17.60 -24.64 -21.14
C ASN A 509 -18.95 -25.33 -21.41
N THR A 510 -19.91 -25.23 -20.48
CA THR A 510 -21.17 -26.00 -20.51
C THR A 510 -22.27 -25.36 -21.36
N GLY A 511 -22.09 -24.16 -21.91
CA GLY A 511 -23.10 -23.43 -22.68
C GLY A 511 -24.34 -22.99 -21.87
N ASN A 512 -24.53 -23.53 -20.67
CA ASN A 512 -25.60 -23.22 -19.73
C ASN A 512 -25.06 -22.33 -18.61
N PRO A 513 -25.81 -21.29 -18.18
CA PRO A 513 -25.41 -20.45 -17.06
C PRO A 513 -25.34 -21.26 -15.75
N ILE A 514 -24.22 -21.13 -15.02
CA ILE A 514 -24.12 -21.75 -13.70
C ILE A 514 -25.02 -21.01 -12.71
N ILE A 515 -25.82 -21.76 -11.96
CA ILE A 515 -26.70 -21.24 -10.91
C ILE A 515 -26.25 -21.67 -9.50
N GLU A 516 -26.69 -20.94 -8.48
CA GLU A 516 -26.32 -21.14 -7.07
C GLU A 516 -26.49 -22.60 -6.56
N ARG A 517 -27.52 -23.28 -7.04
CA ARG A 517 -27.77 -24.69 -6.69
C ARG A 517 -26.66 -25.62 -7.19
N GLU A 518 -26.11 -25.34 -8.37
CA GLU A 518 -25.03 -26.15 -8.97
C GLU A 518 -23.73 -25.96 -8.20
N ILE A 519 -23.47 -24.76 -7.68
CA ILE A 519 -22.32 -24.50 -6.80
C ILE A 519 -22.40 -25.37 -5.55
N VAL A 520 -23.56 -25.39 -4.86
CA VAL A 520 -23.74 -26.23 -3.66
C VAL A 520 -23.60 -27.71 -3.99
N GLN A 521 -24.13 -28.17 -5.12
CA GLN A 521 -23.98 -29.55 -5.57
C GLN A 521 -22.51 -29.90 -5.82
N TRP A 522 -21.79 -29.03 -6.53
CA TRP A 522 -20.36 -29.21 -6.80
C TRP A 522 -19.53 -29.25 -5.51
N VAL A 523 -19.78 -28.35 -4.55
CA VAL A 523 -19.08 -28.34 -3.25
C VAL A 523 -19.20 -29.70 -2.56
N ASN A 524 -20.43 -30.22 -2.45
CA ASN A 524 -20.66 -31.51 -1.78
C ASN A 524 -20.01 -32.68 -2.53
N GLN A 525 -20.11 -32.71 -3.87
CA GLN A 525 -19.47 -33.74 -4.69
C GLN A 525 -17.93 -33.71 -4.55
N LYS A 526 -17.34 -32.51 -4.48
CA LYS A 526 -15.89 -32.34 -4.33
C LYS A 526 -15.42 -32.80 -2.95
N LEU A 527 -16.13 -32.43 -1.89
CA LEU A 527 -15.84 -32.84 -0.51
C LEU A 527 -15.97 -34.36 -0.35
N GLU A 528 -17.07 -34.95 -0.84
CA GLU A 528 -17.30 -36.40 -0.81
C GLU A 528 -16.23 -37.16 -1.59
N GLY A 529 -15.90 -36.71 -2.81
CA GLY A 529 -14.85 -37.32 -3.64
C GLY A 529 -13.44 -37.22 -3.03
N ALA A 530 -13.22 -36.27 -2.12
CA ALA A 530 -11.99 -36.13 -1.34
C ALA A 530 -12.05 -36.85 0.03
N GLY A 531 -13.15 -37.53 0.35
CA GLY A 531 -13.32 -38.24 1.62
C GLY A 531 -13.49 -37.33 2.84
N LYS A 532 -13.92 -36.07 2.64
CA LYS A 532 -14.18 -35.12 3.73
C LYS A 532 -15.58 -35.36 4.32
N SER A 533 -15.72 -35.20 5.64
CA SER A 533 -17.01 -35.35 6.34
C SER A 533 -17.89 -34.10 6.26
N SER A 534 -17.30 -32.97 5.89
CA SER A 534 -17.98 -31.68 5.74
C SER A 534 -18.97 -31.69 4.59
N SER A 535 -20.13 -31.03 4.77
CA SER A 535 -21.15 -30.88 3.74
C SER A 535 -21.91 -29.58 3.90
N LEU A 536 -22.43 -29.05 2.79
CA LEU A 536 -23.06 -27.75 2.67
C LEU A 536 -24.52 -27.90 2.22
N ARG A 537 -25.49 -27.48 3.04
CA ARG A 537 -26.91 -27.51 2.64
C ARG A 537 -27.28 -26.35 1.71
N ASN A 538 -26.86 -25.15 2.06
CA ASN A 538 -27.07 -23.90 1.32
C ASN A 538 -26.14 -22.81 1.88
N PHE A 539 -26.11 -21.61 1.29
CA PHE A 539 -25.23 -20.52 1.75
C PHE A 539 -25.67 -19.83 3.06
N GLN A 540 -26.73 -20.31 3.71
CA GLN A 540 -27.19 -19.89 5.04
C GLN A 540 -26.92 -20.97 6.10
N ASP A 541 -26.18 -22.03 5.76
CA ASP A 541 -25.91 -23.13 6.67
C ASP A 541 -25.00 -22.67 7.81
N SER A 542 -25.45 -22.82 9.06
CA SER A 542 -24.72 -22.36 10.23
C SER A 542 -23.39 -23.10 10.43
N LYS A 543 -23.19 -24.26 9.79
CA LYS A 543 -21.92 -24.99 9.80
C LYS A 543 -20.79 -24.28 9.04
N ILE A 544 -21.09 -23.21 8.31
CA ILE A 544 -20.09 -22.42 7.61
C ILE A 544 -19.29 -21.54 8.59
N SER A 545 -19.87 -21.21 9.74
CA SER A 545 -19.33 -20.20 10.66
C SER A 545 -17.97 -20.57 11.27
N ASP A 546 -17.65 -21.86 11.38
CA ASP A 546 -16.36 -22.33 11.91
C ASP A 546 -15.21 -22.30 10.87
N GLY A 547 -15.53 -21.97 9.61
CA GLY A 547 -14.60 -21.92 8.49
C GLY A 547 -14.10 -23.29 7.99
N ILE A 548 -14.43 -24.40 8.66
CA ILE A 548 -13.86 -25.73 8.39
C ILE A 548 -14.31 -26.23 7.01
N ILE A 549 -15.56 -26.01 6.62
CA ILE A 549 -16.07 -26.42 5.29
C ILE A 549 -15.24 -25.76 4.18
N VAL A 550 -14.88 -24.48 4.36
CA VAL A 550 -14.08 -23.74 3.38
C VAL A 550 -12.65 -24.29 3.33
N ILE A 551 -12.05 -24.56 4.49
CA ILE A 551 -10.71 -25.17 4.61
C ILE A 551 -10.68 -26.56 3.96
N ASP A 552 -11.64 -27.42 4.27
CA ASP A 552 -11.74 -28.78 3.71
C ASP A 552 -11.91 -28.75 2.20
N LEU A 553 -12.67 -27.79 1.68
CA LEU A 553 -12.86 -27.62 0.24
C LEU A 553 -11.56 -27.16 -0.44
N ILE A 554 -10.81 -26.25 0.16
CA ILE A 554 -9.50 -25.82 -0.38
C ILE A 554 -8.54 -27.02 -0.47
N ASP A 555 -8.46 -27.86 0.57
CA ASP A 555 -7.66 -29.08 0.53
C ASP A 555 -8.19 -30.10 -0.49
N ALA A 556 -9.51 -30.17 -0.69
CA ALA A 556 -10.11 -31.04 -1.71
C ALA A 556 -9.79 -30.58 -3.15
N ILE A 557 -9.69 -29.28 -3.39
CA ILE A 557 -9.28 -28.69 -4.68
C ILE A 557 -7.78 -28.93 -4.90
N LYS A 558 -6.96 -28.61 -3.88
CA LYS A 558 -5.50 -28.69 -3.94
C LYS A 558 -5.00 -29.47 -2.72
N ARG A 559 -4.86 -30.78 -2.88
CA ARG A 559 -4.45 -31.70 -1.80
C ARG A 559 -3.12 -31.29 -1.18
N GLY A 560 -3.07 -31.26 0.14
CA GLY A 560 -1.86 -30.92 0.90
C GLY A 560 -1.58 -29.41 0.95
N SER A 561 -2.49 -28.57 0.47
CA SER A 561 -2.36 -27.11 0.62
C SER A 561 -2.60 -26.65 2.05
N ILE A 562 -3.43 -27.36 2.81
CA ILE A 562 -3.80 -27.01 4.19
C ILE A 562 -2.89 -27.71 5.19
N ASN A 563 -2.39 -26.95 6.16
CA ASN A 563 -1.82 -27.52 7.38
C ASN A 563 -2.89 -27.56 8.48
N TYR A 564 -3.47 -28.74 8.71
CA TYR A 564 -4.54 -28.93 9.68
C TYR A 564 -4.11 -28.74 11.14
N ASP A 565 -2.81 -28.76 11.45
CA ASP A 565 -2.30 -28.46 12.79
C ASP A 565 -2.52 -26.99 13.19
N LEU A 566 -2.73 -26.11 12.21
CA LEU A 566 -2.99 -24.69 12.41
C LEU A 566 -4.49 -24.37 12.53
N VAL A 567 -5.35 -25.36 12.29
CA VAL A 567 -6.81 -25.22 12.30
C VAL A 567 -7.32 -25.41 13.73
N ARG A 568 -8.04 -24.41 14.24
CA ARG A 568 -8.57 -24.43 15.61
C ARG A 568 -9.92 -25.14 15.63
N ARG A 569 -10.18 -25.94 16.67
CA ARG A 569 -11.42 -26.75 16.80
C ARG A 569 -12.17 -26.51 18.12
N GLY A 570 -11.82 -25.47 18.87
CA GLY A 570 -12.45 -25.15 20.15
C GLY A 570 -13.88 -24.62 20.03
N GLY A 571 -14.30 -24.22 18.83
CA GLY A 571 -15.67 -23.76 18.54
C GLY A 571 -16.02 -22.39 19.12
N ALA A 572 -15.05 -21.69 19.72
CA ALA A 572 -15.20 -20.31 20.16
C ALA A 572 -15.23 -19.34 18.97
N GLU A 573 -15.83 -18.16 19.14
CA GLU A 573 -15.89 -17.14 18.09
C GLU A 573 -14.50 -16.72 17.59
N GLU A 574 -13.51 -16.63 18.48
CA GLU A 574 -12.12 -16.33 18.12
C GLU A 574 -11.50 -17.44 17.25
N ASP A 575 -11.80 -18.71 17.55
CA ASP A 575 -11.31 -19.85 16.78
C ASP A 575 -11.93 -19.86 15.38
N ASN A 576 -13.22 -19.59 15.30
CA ASN A 576 -13.95 -19.47 14.05
C ASN A 576 -13.38 -18.35 13.17
N LEU A 577 -13.13 -17.18 13.76
CA LEU A 577 -12.52 -16.05 13.06
C LEU A 577 -11.09 -16.35 12.62
N ALA A 578 -10.29 -16.99 13.47
CA ALA A 578 -8.94 -17.42 13.12
C ALA A 578 -8.94 -18.45 11.98
N ASN A 579 -9.91 -19.37 11.96
CA ASN A 579 -10.07 -20.32 10.85
C ASN A 579 -10.52 -19.62 9.57
N ALA A 580 -11.44 -18.66 9.65
CA ALA A 580 -11.89 -17.89 8.49
C ALA A 580 -10.77 -17.03 7.88
N LYS A 581 -9.95 -16.37 8.70
CA LYS A 581 -8.72 -15.64 8.27
C LYS A 581 -7.76 -16.57 7.53
N TYR A 582 -7.52 -17.75 8.10
CA TYR A 582 -6.68 -18.76 7.47
C TYR A 582 -7.28 -19.26 6.15
N ALA A 583 -8.57 -19.59 6.13
CA ALA A 583 -9.28 -20.08 4.95
C ALA A 583 -9.22 -19.09 3.79
N ILE A 584 -9.47 -17.80 4.03
CA ILE A 584 -9.39 -16.77 2.99
C ILE A 584 -7.97 -16.65 2.44
N SER A 585 -6.96 -16.63 3.33
CA SER A 585 -5.56 -16.55 2.91
C SER A 585 -5.15 -17.79 2.10
N MET A 586 -5.59 -18.99 2.51
CA MET A 586 -5.33 -20.22 1.77
C MET A 586 -6.07 -20.26 0.43
N ALA A 587 -7.31 -19.75 0.36
CA ALA A 587 -8.04 -19.60 -0.89
C ALA A 587 -7.28 -18.69 -1.88
N ARG A 588 -6.79 -17.55 -1.39
CA ARG A 588 -5.97 -16.62 -2.20
C ARG A 588 -4.63 -17.23 -2.61
N LYS A 589 -3.98 -18.00 -1.73
CA LYS A 589 -2.72 -18.71 -2.01
C LYS A 589 -2.85 -19.73 -3.14
N ILE A 590 -4.00 -20.41 -3.24
CA ILE A 590 -4.27 -21.31 -4.38
C ILE A 590 -4.73 -20.56 -5.64
N GLY A 591 -4.94 -19.24 -5.56
CA GLY A 591 -5.29 -18.36 -6.68
C GLY A 591 -6.74 -17.85 -6.69
N ALA A 592 -7.59 -18.25 -5.73
CA ALA A 592 -9.00 -17.88 -5.71
C ALA A 592 -9.17 -16.39 -5.38
N ARG A 593 -9.84 -15.66 -6.27
CA ARG A 593 -10.08 -14.21 -6.18
C ARG A 593 -11.20 -13.88 -5.19
N VAL A 594 -10.97 -14.18 -3.92
CA VAL A 594 -11.93 -14.00 -2.82
C VAL A 594 -11.84 -12.59 -2.23
N TYR A 595 -12.94 -11.86 -2.29
CA TYR A 595 -13.11 -10.51 -1.72
C TYR A 595 -13.83 -10.51 -0.36
N ALA A 596 -14.41 -11.65 0.05
CA ALA A 596 -15.07 -11.77 1.35
C ALA A 596 -14.07 -11.54 2.50
N LEU A 597 -14.60 -10.98 3.59
CA LEU A 597 -13.90 -10.81 4.85
C LEU A 597 -14.07 -12.06 5.73
N PRO A 598 -13.16 -12.31 6.68
CA PRO A 598 -13.30 -13.42 7.63
C PRO A 598 -14.65 -13.43 8.34
N GLU A 599 -15.14 -12.26 8.71
CA GLU A 599 -16.40 -12.08 9.43
C GLU A 599 -17.62 -12.43 8.57
N ASP A 600 -17.52 -12.30 7.23
CA ASP A 600 -18.60 -12.73 6.33
C ASP A 600 -18.84 -14.24 6.42
N ILE A 601 -17.78 -15.01 6.69
CA ILE A 601 -17.85 -16.46 6.88
C ILE A 601 -18.42 -16.76 8.27
N THR A 602 -17.87 -16.17 9.33
CA THR A 602 -18.29 -16.45 10.70
C THR A 602 -19.73 -16.01 10.99
N GLU A 603 -20.16 -14.89 10.41
CA GLU A 603 -21.54 -14.39 10.50
C GLU A 603 -22.48 -15.00 9.44
N VAL A 604 -21.96 -15.86 8.56
CA VAL A 604 -22.71 -16.57 7.51
C VAL A 604 -23.49 -15.60 6.62
N LYS A 605 -22.82 -14.57 6.08
CA LYS A 605 -23.42 -13.61 5.15
C LYS A 605 -23.66 -14.28 3.80
N PRO A 606 -24.91 -14.61 3.42
CA PRO A 606 -25.14 -15.58 2.34
C PRO A 606 -24.62 -15.14 0.98
N LYS A 607 -24.69 -13.82 0.71
CA LYS A 607 -24.15 -13.20 -0.50
C LYS A 607 -22.64 -13.42 -0.63
N MET A 608 -21.90 -13.09 0.42
CA MET A 608 -20.43 -13.17 0.43
C MET A 608 -19.95 -14.62 0.53
N VAL A 609 -20.64 -15.46 1.30
CA VAL A 609 -20.36 -16.90 1.37
C VAL A 609 -20.54 -17.56 0.00
N MET A 610 -21.59 -17.20 -0.76
CA MET A 610 -21.78 -17.71 -2.12
C MET A 610 -20.59 -17.37 -3.02
N THR A 611 -20.08 -16.13 -2.97
CA THR A 611 -18.94 -15.72 -3.80
C THR A 611 -17.67 -16.45 -3.42
N VAL A 612 -17.42 -16.75 -2.13
CA VAL A 612 -16.29 -17.60 -1.70
C VAL A 612 -16.32 -18.97 -2.40
N PHE A 613 -17.45 -19.69 -2.32
CA PHE A 613 -17.57 -21.00 -2.95
C PHE A 613 -17.51 -20.93 -4.48
N ALA A 614 -18.09 -19.89 -5.08
CA ALA A 614 -18.02 -19.67 -6.52
C ALA A 614 -16.58 -19.40 -6.99
N CYS A 615 -15.81 -18.59 -6.26
CA CYS A 615 -14.40 -18.33 -6.57
C CYS A 615 -13.55 -19.60 -6.43
N LEU A 616 -13.81 -20.44 -5.42
CA LEU A 616 -13.14 -21.73 -5.26
C LEU A 616 -13.48 -22.71 -6.40
N MET A 617 -14.74 -22.75 -6.82
CA MET A 617 -15.18 -23.54 -7.97
C MET A 617 -14.51 -23.07 -9.27
N ALA A 618 -14.40 -21.75 -9.46
CA ALA A 618 -13.70 -21.19 -10.62
C ALA A 618 -12.23 -21.63 -10.64
N MET A 619 -11.57 -21.68 -9.48
CA MET A 619 -10.19 -22.16 -9.39
C MET A 619 -10.04 -23.64 -9.74
N ASP A 620 -10.99 -24.49 -9.33
CA ASP A 620 -10.96 -25.91 -9.66
C ASP A 620 -11.10 -26.18 -11.18
N TYR A 621 -11.74 -25.26 -11.91
CA TYR A 621 -11.88 -25.35 -13.37
C TYR A 621 -10.69 -24.82 -14.15
N ILE A 622 -9.79 -24.06 -13.52
CA ILE A 622 -8.55 -23.64 -14.16
C ILE A 622 -7.63 -24.87 -14.18
N PRO A 623 -7.09 -25.28 -15.35
CA PRO A 623 -6.21 -26.45 -15.41
C PRO A 623 -5.03 -26.26 -14.45
N ASN A 624 -4.86 -27.18 -13.50
CA ASN A 624 -3.63 -27.25 -12.73
C ASN A 624 -2.46 -27.43 -13.71
N MET A 625 -1.36 -26.70 -13.52
CA MET A 625 -0.13 -26.94 -14.32
C MET A 625 0.32 -28.40 -14.24
N ASP A 626 -0.05 -29.11 -13.17
CA ASP A 626 0.22 -30.53 -12.96
C ASP A 626 -0.59 -31.47 -13.88
N SER A 627 -1.57 -30.96 -14.65
CA SER A 627 -2.40 -31.77 -15.55
C SER A 627 -1.84 -31.89 -16.97
N VAL A 628 -0.71 -31.26 -17.27
CA VAL A 628 0.01 -31.43 -18.55
C VAL A 628 1.05 -32.55 -18.46
N GLU A 629 0.64 -33.75 -18.05
CA GLU A 629 1.42 -34.97 -18.29
C GLU A 629 0.55 -36.21 -17.99
N THR A 630 -0.12 -36.71 -19.04
CA THR A 630 -0.34 -38.14 -19.37
C THR A 630 -1.39 -38.21 -20.47
N ASN A 631 -0.98 -37.93 -21.71
CA ASN A 631 -1.65 -38.47 -22.89
C ASN A 631 -0.61 -38.51 -24.01
N SER A 632 0.39 -39.36 -23.82
CA SER A 632 1.22 -39.92 -24.88
C SER A 632 0.58 -41.23 -25.35
N HIS A 633 -0.08 -41.16 -26.52
CA HIS A 633 -0.28 -42.29 -27.40
C HIS A 633 0.32 -41.97 -28.77
#